data_AF-A0A0A9WVI0-F1
#
_entry.id   AF-A0A0A9WVI0-F1
#
_cell.length_a   1.000
_cell.length_b   1.000
_cell.length_c   1.000
_cell.angle_alpha   90.00
_cell.angle_beta   90.00
_cell.angle_gamma   90.00
#
_symmetry.space_group_name_H-M   'P 1'
#
loop_
_entity.id
_entity.type
_entity.pdbx_description
1 polymer ?
#
loop_
_entity_poly.entity_id
_entity_poly.type
_entity_poly.pdbx_seq_one_letter_code
_entity_poly.pdbx_strand_id
1 'polypeptide(L)'
;MKVFLSSLLLASVATVVLCADEYPDKYDNIDLDEILNNQRLYQKYFDCVMGKGKCTPDGAELKDKIPEALQNECAKCSDKQKKGAEKVLRFLITKKKEDFKVLEEKFDPEGTYRKKYEEQKKQIEEGKPVAV
;
A
#
# COMPACT_ATOMS: atom_id res chain seq x y z
N MET A 1 -64.58 13.70 -19.56
CA MET A 1 -63.31 13.60 -20.31
C MET A 1 -62.28 14.43 -19.54
N LYS A 2 -61.38 13.90 -18.70
CA LYS A 2 -60.30 12.91 -18.89
C LYS A 2 -59.28 13.32 -19.96
N VAL A 3 -58.20 13.97 -19.51
CA VAL A 3 -56.77 13.80 -19.86
C VAL A 3 -55.98 14.67 -18.84
N PHE A 4 -55.65 14.21 -17.63
CA PHE A 4 -54.57 13.31 -17.19
C PHE A 4 -53.13 13.69 -17.61
N LEU A 5 -52.27 13.67 -16.57
CA LEU A 5 -50.81 13.55 -16.54
C LEU A 5 -50.00 14.79 -16.96
N SER A 6 -49.46 15.55 -15.99
CA SER A 6 -48.19 15.26 -15.30
C SER A 6 -47.00 15.26 -16.26
N SER A 7 -46.41 16.43 -16.47
CA SER A 7 -45.10 16.57 -17.14
C SER A 7 -44.03 16.70 -16.06
N LEU A 8 -43.61 15.54 -15.54
CA LEU A 8 -42.43 15.35 -14.72
C LEU A 8 -41.30 14.86 -15.65
N LEU A 9 -40.37 15.72 -16.04
CA LEU A 9 -39.12 15.35 -16.73
C LEU A 9 -38.16 16.55 -16.69
N LEU A 10 -36.89 16.46 -16.33
CA LEU A 10 -36.09 15.40 -15.72
C LEU A 10 -34.80 16.14 -15.30
N ALA A 11 -34.57 16.39 -14.01
CA ALA A 11 -33.29 16.93 -13.57
C ALA A 11 -32.26 15.79 -13.63
N SER A 12 -31.47 15.74 -14.70
CA SER A 12 -30.35 14.81 -14.82
C SER A 12 -29.30 15.18 -13.77
N VAL A 13 -29.34 14.52 -12.61
CA VAL A 13 -28.22 14.50 -11.68
C VAL A 13 -27.10 13.73 -12.38
N ALA A 14 -26.17 14.45 -12.99
CA ALA A 14 -24.91 13.86 -13.45
C ALA A 14 -24.13 13.43 -12.20
N THR A 15 -24.27 12.16 -11.82
CA THR A 15 -23.37 11.56 -10.84
C THR A 15 -21.98 11.53 -11.46
N VAL A 16 -21.13 12.46 -11.04
CA VAL A 16 -19.70 12.40 -11.31
C VAL A 16 -19.16 11.19 -10.56
N VAL A 17 -19.05 10.06 -11.26
CA VAL A 17 -18.31 8.91 -10.77
C VAL A 17 -16.85 9.33 -10.76
N LEU A 18 -16.36 9.77 -9.61
CA LEU A 18 -14.93 9.88 -9.36
C LEU A 18 -14.39 8.45 -9.33
N CYS A 19 -13.97 7.92 -10.48
CA CYS A 19 -13.10 6.75 -10.50
C CYS A 19 -11.80 7.16 -9.78
N ALA A 20 -11.61 6.71 -8.55
CA ALA A 20 -10.33 6.82 -7.88
C ALA A 20 -9.33 5.99 -8.71
N ASP A 21 -8.21 6.62 -9.08
CA ASP A 21 -7.11 5.98 -9.79
C ASP A 21 -6.35 5.09 -8.79
N GLU A 22 -6.65 3.79 -8.78
CA GLU A 22 -6.03 2.79 -7.89
C GLU A 22 -4.77 2.17 -8.52
N TYR A 23 -3.87 1.66 -7.68
CA TYR A 23 -2.76 0.84 -8.16
C TYR A 23 -3.27 -0.48 -8.75
N PRO A 24 -2.55 -1.07 -9.73
CA PRO A 24 -2.97 -2.34 -10.31
C PRO A 24 -3.05 -3.43 -9.23
N ASP A 25 -4.14 -4.20 -9.26
CA ASP A 25 -4.47 -5.21 -8.25
C ASP A 25 -4.10 -6.65 -8.68
N LYS A 26 -3.52 -6.81 -9.87
CA LYS A 26 -3.11 -8.11 -10.45
C LYS A 26 -2.22 -8.95 -9.54
N TYR A 27 -1.53 -8.34 -8.57
CA TYR A 27 -0.65 -9.00 -7.61
C TYR A 27 -1.20 -9.04 -6.18
N ASP A 28 -2.47 -8.68 -5.96
CA ASP A 28 -3.08 -8.65 -4.63
C ASP A 28 -3.23 -10.04 -3.98
N ASN A 29 -3.01 -11.12 -4.73
CA ASN A 29 -3.12 -12.51 -4.27
C ASN A 29 -1.76 -13.20 -4.10
N ILE A 30 -0.64 -12.47 -4.07
CA ILE A 30 0.66 -13.06 -3.73
C ILE A 30 0.66 -13.61 -2.31
N ASP A 31 1.36 -14.73 -2.09
CA ASP A 31 1.50 -15.31 -0.77
C ASP A 31 2.59 -14.58 0.04
N LEU A 32 2.17 -13.55 0.77
CA LEU A 32 3.05 -12.80 1.66
C LEU A 32 3.62 -13.66 2.79
N ASP A 33 2.92 -14.70 3.26
CA ASP A 33 3.46 -15.56 4.32
C ASP A 33 4.61 -16.40 3.79
N GLU A 34 4.49 -16.95 2.59
CA GLU A 34 5.57 -17.67 1.94
C GLU A 34 6.79 -16.76 1.75
N ILE A 35 6.58 -15.55 1.21
CA ILE A 35 7.66 -14.61 0.93
C ILE A 35 8.38 -14.21 2.22
N LEU A 36 7.65 -13.81 3.26
CA LEU A 36 8.23 -13.28 4.50
C LEU A 36 8.91 -14.37 5.35
N ASN A 37 8.40 -15.59 5.34
CA ASN A 37 8.96 -16.69 6.14
C ASN A 37 10.02 -17.52 5.39
N ASN A 38 10.18 -17.32 4.07
CA ASN A 38 11.23 -17.95 3.30
C ASN A 38 12.40 -16.98 3.07
N GLN A 39 13.50 -17.18 3.80
CA GLN A 39 14.68 -16.30 3.74
C GLN A 39 15.21 -16.07 2.31
N ARG A 40 15.12 -17.07 1.43
CA ARG A 40 15.57 -16.93 0.04
C ARG A 40 14.63 -16.04 -0.77
N LEU A 41 13.31 -16.16 -0.58
CA LEU A 41 12.33 -15.31 -1.27
C LEU A 41 12.40 -13.89 -0.72
N TYR A 42 12.31 -13.73 0.60
CA TYR A 42 12.46 -12.45 1.29
C TYR A 42 13.69 -11.68 0.77
N GLN A 43 14.86 -12.32 0.74
CA GLN A 43 16.09 -11.66 0.28
C GLN A 43 15.99 -11.16 -1.16
N LYS A 44 15.36 -11.92 -2.07
CA LYS A 44 15.17 -11.48 -3.46
C LYS A 44 14.29 -10.24 -3.55
N TYR A 45 13.19 -10.20 -2.79
CA TYR A 45 12.32 -9.03 -2.74
C TYR A 45 13.04 -7.83 -2.13
N PHE A 46 13.73 -8.03 -1.02
CA PHE A 46 14.51 -7.00 -0.37
C PHE A 46 15.58 -6.42 -1.31
N ASP A 47 16.37 -7.28 -1.96
CA ASP A 47 17.40 -6.85 -2.91
C ASP A 47 16.79 -6.11 -4.11
N CYS A 48 15.66 -6.58 -4.65
CA CYS A 48 14.92 -5.89 -5.70
C CYS A 48 14.54 -4.46 -5.27
N VAL A 49 13.86 -4.33 -4.12
CA VAL A 49 13.41 -3.04 -3.57
C VAL A 49 14.62 -2.13 -3.32
N MET A 50 15.73 -2.68 -2.80
CA MET A 50 16.97 -1.95 -2.59
C MET A 50 17.69 -1.57 -3.89
N GLY A 51 17.34 -2.16 -5.02
CA GLY A 51 18.00 -1.94 -6.32
C GLY A 51 19.30 -2.74 -6.50
N LYS A 52 19.48 -3.82 -5.74
CA LYS A 52 20.68 -4.68 -5.69
C LYS A 52 20.49 -6.04 -6.37
N GLY A 53 19.36 -6.26 -7.04
CA GLY A 53 19.06 -7.54 -7.67
C GLY A 53 17.97 -7.45 -8.73
N LYS A 54 17.68 -8.59 -9.37
CA LYS A 54 16.57 -8.72 -10.31
C LYS A 54 15.25 -8.70 -9.54
N CYS A 55 14.27 -8.00 -10.10
CA CYS A 55 12.90 -8.01 -9.61
C CYS A 55 12.06 -9.07 -10.34
N THR A 56 11.16 -9.71 -9.61
CA THR A 56 9.97 -10.30 -10.21
C THR A 56 9.03 -9.17 -10.66
N PRO A 57 8.06 -9.44 -11.55
CA PRO A 57 7.12 -8.41 -12.00
C PRO A 57 6.37 -7.71 -10.86
N ASP A 58 5.95 -8.44 -9.83
CA ASP A 58 5.29 -7.92 -8.64
C ASP A 58 6.25 -7.15 -7.72
N GLY A 59 7.48 -7.63 -7.54
CA GLY A 59 8.49 -6.91 -6.78
C GLY A 59 8.92 -5.58 -7.43
N ALA A 60 8.97 -5.54 -8.77
CA ALA A 60 9.24 -4.31 -9.52
C ALA A 60 8.12 -3.29 -9.33
N GLU A 61 6.87 -3.74 -9.41
CA GLU A 61 5.72 -2.88 -9.20
C GLU A 61 5.68 -2.33 -7.76
N LEU A 62 5.91 -3.17 -6.76
CA LEU A 62 6.04 -2.74 -5.38
C LEU A 62 7.12 -1.66 -5.23
N LYS A 63 8.33 -1.93 -5.74
CA LYS A 63 9.45 -0.98 -5.68
C LYS A 63 9.09 0.38 -6.29
N ASP A 64 8.43 0.38 -7.44
CA ASP A 64 8.08 1.59 -8.19
C ASP A 64 6.98 2.40 -7.47
N LYS A 65 6.08 1.75 -6.74
CA LYS A 65 4.96 2.38 -6.04
C LYS A 65 5.26 2.85 -4.61
N ILE A 66 6.28 2.29 -3.94
CA ILE A 66 6.64 2.67 -2.57
C ILE A 66 6.78 4.21 -2.38
N PRO A 67 7.51 4.95 -3.24
CA PRO A 67 7.70 6.39 -3.03
C PRO A 67 6.39 7.19 -3.05
N GLU A 68 5.52 6.90 -4.03
CA GLU A 68 4.21 7.55 -4.15
C GLU A 68 3.30 7.17 -2.97
N ALA A 69 3.29 5.89 -2.57
CA ALA A 69 2.50 5.39 -1.45
C ALA A 69 2.88 6.03 -0.10
N LEU A 70 4.18 6.26 0.14
CA LEU A 70 4.66 6.98 1.33
C LEU A 70 4.28 8.46 1.29
N GLN A 71 4.31 9.08 0.11
CA GLN A 71 3.91 10.46 -0.05
C GLN A 71 2.41 10.66 0.21
N ASN A 72 1.57 9.79 -0.34
CA ASN A 72 0.11 9.94 -0.37
C ASN A 72 -0.66 9.09 0.65
N GLU A 73 0.02 8.42 1.59
CA GLU A 73 -0.63 7.54 2.59
C GLU A 73 -1.44 6.42 1.94
N CYS A 74 -0.85 5.75 0.96
CA CYS A 74 -1.49 4.65 0.25
C CYS A 74 -2.88 5.01 -0.31
N ALA A 75 -3.12 6.28 -0.68
CA ALA A 75 -4.43 6.76 -1.11
C ALA A 75 -4.99 6.01 -2.33
N LYS A 76 -4.11 5.41 -3.12
CA LYS A 76 -4.43 4.61 -4.32
C LYS A 76 -4.37 3.10 -4.07
N CYS A 77 -4.08 2.67 -2.85
CA CYS A 77 -3.95 1.25 -2.53
C CYS A 77 -5.32 0.61 -2.34
N SER A 78 -5.49 -0.58 -2.91
CA SER A 78 -6.64 -1.43 -2.63
C SER A 78 -6.67 -1.84 -1.15
N ASP A 79 -7.82 -2.29 -0.65
CA ASP A 79 -7.93 -2.83 0.71
C ASP A 79 -7.00 -4.03 0.96
N LYS A 80 -6.73 -4.83 -0.07
CA LYS A 80 -5.78 -5.95 0.02
C LYS A 80 -4.35 -5.45 0.09
N GLN A 81 -3.99 -4.43 -0.69
CA GLN A 81 -2.66 -3.81 -0.65
C GLN A 81 -2.39 -3.15 0.70
N LYS A 82 -3.37 -2.47 1.29
CA LYS A 82 -3.27 -1.88 2.64
C LYS A 82 -3.01 -2.94 3.71
N LYS A 83 -3.79 -4.03 3.69
CA LYS A 83 -3.58 -5.18 4.61
C LYS A 83 -2.23 -5.86 4.39
N GLY A 84 -1.81 -6.00 3.14
CA GLY A 84 -0.50 -6.54 2.78
C GLY A 84 0.64 -5.65 3.28
N ALA A 85 0.53 -4.35 3.09
CA ALA A 85 1.48 -3.35 3.59
C ALA A 85 1.56 -3.37 5.13
N GLU A 86 0.42 -3.43 5.83
CA GLU A 86 0.40 -3.57 7.30
C GLU A 86 1.18 -4.81 7.74
N LYS A 87 0.92 -5.95 7.10
CA LYS A 87 1.58 -7.23 7.40
C LYS A 87 3.10 -7.15 7.20
N VAL A 88 3.53 -6.60 6.08
CA VAL A 88 4.95 -6.45 5.74
C VAL A 88 5.63 -5.48 6.71
N LEU A 89 5.03 -4.31 6.98
CA LEU A 89 5.55 -3.33 7.93
C LEU A 89 5.68 -3.93 9.33
N ARG A 90 4.67 -4.65 9.79
CA ARG A 90 4.70 -5.35 11.09
C ARG A 90 5.82 -6.36 11.15
N PHE A 91 6.01 -7.17 10.10
CA PHE A 91 7.12 -8.12 10.03
C PHE A 91 8.48 -7.41 10.06
N LEU A 92 8.67 -6.36 9.26
CA LEU A 92 9.93 -5.63 9.19
C LEU A 92 10.28 -4.97 10.54
N ILE A 93 9.35 -4.22 11.13
CA ILE A 93 9.57 -3.48 12.39
C ILE A 93 9.81 -4.43 13.58
N THR A 94 9.16 -5.61 13.60
CA THR A 94 9.25 -6.51 14.75
C THR A 94 10.28 -7.63 14.59
N LYS A 95 10.53 -8.11 13.37
CA LYS A 95 11.38 -9.28 13.09
C LYS A 95 12.63 -8.97 12.27
N LYS A 96 12.67 -7.88 11.50
CA LYS A 96 13.79 -7.51 10.61
C LYS A 96 14.16 -6.03 10.79
N LYS A 97 14.46 -5.65 12.03
CA LYS A 97 14.67 -4.23 12.42
C LYS A 97 15.80 -3.56 11.65
N GLU A 98 16.87 -4.30 11.41
CA GLU A 98 18.05 -3.84 10.67
C GLU A 98 17.68 -3.57 9.21
N ASP A 99 16.93 -4.46 8.58
CA ASP A 99 16.45 -4.29 7.21
C ASP A 99 15.45 -3.13 7.10
N PHE A 100 14.57 -2.96 8.08
CA PHE A 100 13.67 -1.81 8.16
C PHE A 100 14.44 -0.49 8.21
N LYS A 101 15.51 -0.41 9.03
CA LYS A 101 16.36 0.77 9.10
C LYS A 101 17.02 1.09 7.75
N VAL A 102 17.49 0.06 7.05
CA VAL A 102 18.08 0.21 5.71
C VAL A 102 17.06 0.72 4.69
N LEU A 103 15.81 0.24 4.75
CA LEU A 103 14.72 0.74 3.90
C LEU A 103 14.37 2.20 4.23
N GLU A 104 14.30 2.54 5.51
CA GLU A 104 14.03 3.90 5.98
C GLU A 104 15.11 4.87 5.49
N GLU A 105 16.39 4.51 5.58
CA GLU A 105 17.48 5.33 5.03
C GLU A 105 17.39 5.50 3.51
N LYS A 106 16.89 4.48 2.79
CA LYS A 106 16.74 4.53 1.32
C LYS A 106 15.59 5.43 0.88
N PHE A 107 14.43 5.30 1.51
CA PHE A 107 13.20 5.97 1.09
C PHE A 107 12.91 7.26 1.85
N ASP A 108 13.55 7.47 2.99
CA ASP A 108 13.36 8.62 3.87
C ASP A 108 14.69 9.18 4.43
N PRO A 109 15.63 9.59 3.56
CA PRO A 109 16.91 10.13 4.02
C PRO A 109 16.77 11.42 4.85
N GLU A 110 15.67 12.16 4.65
CA GLU A 110 15.36 13.41 5.36
C GLU A 110 14.56 13.19 6.66
N GLY A 111 14.04 11.99 6.91
CA GLY A 111 13.24 11.69 8.10
C GLY A 111 11.78 12.19 8.05
N THR A 112 11.31 12.63 6.88
CA THR A 112 9.95 13.13 6.66
C THR A 112 8.91 12.05 6.93
N TYR A 113 9.10 10.85 6.38
CA TYR A 113 8.15 9.74 6.54
C TYR A 113 8.24 9.08 7.91
N ARG A 114 9.43 9.02 8.51
CA ARG A 114 9.64 8.58 9.89
C ARG A 114 8.78 9.38 10.86
N LYS A 115 8.78 10.70 10.69
CA LYS A 115 7.94 11.59 11.50
C LYS A 115 6.45 11.40 11.19
N LYS A 116 6.10 11.30 9.90
CA LYS A 116 4.72 11.12 9.44
C LYS A 116 4.07 9.84 10.01
N TYR A 117 4.83 8.76 10.05
CA TYR A 117 4.35 7.42 10.42
C TYR A 117 4.79 6.96 11.82
N GLU A 118 5.29 7.88 12.66
CA GLU A 118 5.82 7.55 13.99
C GLU A 118 4.77 6.84 14.87
N GLU A 119 3.53 7.32 14.83
CA GLU A 119 2.43 6.75 15.61
C GLU A 119 2.06 5.34 15.15
N GLN A 120 2.00 5.11 13.83
CA GLN A 120 1.75 3.78 13.28
C GLN A 120 2.86 2.79 13.67
N LYS A 121 4.13 3.25 13.66
CA LYS A 121 5.27 2.44 14.12
C LYS A 121 5.13 2.06 15.60
N LYS A 122 4.77 3.02 16.48
CA LYS A 122 4.52 2.73 17.90
C LYS A 122 3.41 1.71 18.09
N GLN A 123 2.30 1.87 17.35
CA GLN A 123 1.19 0.92 17.37
C GLN A 123 1.65 -0.49 16.96
N ILE A 124 2.50 -0.62 15.93
CA ILE A 124 3.09 -1.91 15.53
C ILE A 124 3.94 -2.52 16.64
N GLU A 125 4.82 -1.72 17.27
CA GLU A 125 5.70 -2.15 18.36
C GLU A 125 4.90 -2.61 19.59
N GLU A 126 3.76 -1.98 19.85
CA GLU A 126 2.81 -2.33 20.91
C GLU A 126 1.84 -3.46 20.53
N GLY A 127 1.86 -3.95 19.29
CA GLY A 127 0.97 -5.02 18.81
C GLY A 127 -0.46 -4.57 18.51
N LYS A 128 -0.70 -3.27 18.33
CA LYS A 128 -2.01 -2.70 18.01
C LYS A 128 -2.30 -2.76 16.49
N PRO A 129 -3.58 -2.74 16.08
CA PRO A 129 -3.97 -2.57 14.67
C PRO A 129 -3.49 -1.23 14.12
N VAL A 130 -3.16 -1.19 12.83
CA VAL A 130 -2.73 0.03 12.14
C VAL A 130 -3.59 0.30 10.92
N ALA A 131 -4.05 1.55 10.77
CA ALA A 131 -4.65 2.00 9.53
C ALA A 131 -3.54 2.38 8.54
N VAL A 132 -3.44 1.61 7.45
CA VAL A 132 -2.57 1.88 6.29
C VAL A 132 -3.38 2.49 5.16
#